data_AF-A0A415BG97-F1
#
_entry.id   AF-A0A415BG97-F1
#
_cell.length_a   1.000
_cell.length_b   1.000
_cell.length_c   1.000
_cell.angle_alpha   90.00
_cell.angle_beta   90.00
_cell.angle_gamma   90.00
#
_symmetry.space_group_name_H-M   'P 1'
#
loop_
_entity.id
_entity.type
_entity.pdbx_description
1 polymer ?
#
loop_
_entity_poly.entity_id
_entity_poly.type
_entity_poly.pdbx_seq_one_letter_code
_entity_poly.pdbx_strand_id
1 'polypeptide(L)'
;MPRYQFGIVDRFEDFCSLQQTKEEEVGLSRMMAGFAWKWETKNNKDAFDIVIEGIPKRWNSTQKDWVNSANAVNEVGCIHTVQGYDLNYGFVILGPDIYYDSNKDAVNVNRANFKDAVAKKKASDDDLQKIIVNAYYVLMTRGMLGTYLYVCDPALKEYLSRYIPAI
;
A
#
# COMPACT_ATOMS: atom_id res chain seq x y z
N MET A 1 20.84 13.89 12.10
CA MET A 1 19.84 13.46 11.10
C MET A 1 18.66 12.87 11.86
N PRO A 2 17.40 13.17 11.50
CA PRO A 2 16.27 12.46 12.07
C PRO A 2 16.41 10.96 11.75
N ARG A 3 16.08 10.10 12.71
CA ARG A 3 16.08 8.66 12.53
C ARG A 3 14.90 8.29 11.63
N TYR A 4 15.13 7.39 10.67
CA TYR A 4 14.08 6.85 9.82
C TYR A 4 12.92 6.30 10.67
N GLN A 5 11.70 6.75 10.38
CA GLN A 5 10.51 6.34 11.11
C GLN A 5 9.86 5.15 10.42
N PHE A 6 9.71 4.03 11.13
CA PHE A 6 9.13 2.82 10.58
C PHE A 6 8.22 2.17 11.61
N GLY A 7 6.97 1.89 11.24
CA GLY A 7 5.98 1.33 12.17
C GLY A 7 4.71 0.83 11.50
N ILE A 8 3.97 0.00 12.24
CA ILE A 8 2.64 -0.49 11.87
C ILE A 8 1.60 0.33 12.63
N VAL A 9 0.60 0.86 11.93
CA VAL A 9 -0.55 1.55 12.54
C VAL A 9 -1.73 0.60 12.59
N ASP A 10 -2.36 0.48 13.75
CA ASP A 10 -3.37 -0.54 14.00
C ASP A 10 -4.75 -0.23 13.41
N ARG A 11 -5.18 1.04 13.45
CA ARG A 11 -6.48 1.48 12.94
C ARG A 11 -6.29 2.25 11.65
N PHE A 12 -7.15 2.01 10.68
CA PHE A 12 -7.03 2.66 9.37
C PHE A 12 -7.34 4.16 9.43
N GLU A 13 -8.20 4.57 10.37
CA GLU A 13 -8.46 5.98 10.67
C GLU A 13 -7.18 6.69 11.11
N ASP A 14 -6.46 6.14 12.09
CA ASP A 14 -5.22 6.71 12.62
C ASP A 14 -4.13 6.74 11.54
N PHE A 15 -4.08 5.72 10.68
CA PHE A 15 -3.19 5.67 9.52
C PHE A 15 -3.47 6.81 8.53
N CYS A 16 -4.74 7.10 8.27
CA CYS A 16 -5.16 8.23 7.43
C CYS A 16 -4.80 9.57 8.07
N SER A 17 -5.09 9.75 9.37
CA SER A 17 -4.81 10.99 10.09
C SER A 17 -3.30 11.26 10.15
N LEU A 18 -2.49 10.25 10.44
CA LEU A 18 -1.03 10.38 10.45
C LEU A 18 -0.48 10.78 9.07
N GLN A 19 -1.05 10.26 7.99
CA GLN A 19 -0.67 10.65 6.63
C GLN A 19 -0.96 12.12 6.33
N GLN A 20 -2.11 12.64 6.77
CA GLN A 20 -2.44 14.06 6.63
C GLN A 20 -1.47 14.93 7.43
N THR A 21 -1.19 14.57 8.70
CA THR A 21 -0.20 15.28 9.52
C THR A 21 1.17 15.32 8.85
N LYS A 22 1.67 14.20 8.31
CA LYS A 22 2.96 14.17 7.60
C LYS A 22 2.94 14.95 6.30
N GLU A 23 1.81 15.00 5.58
CA GLU A 23 1.69 15.87 4.42
C GLU A 23 1.79 17.34 4.80
N GLU A 24 1.12 17.77 5.87
CA GLU A 24 1.17 19.16 6.36
C GLU A 24 2.56 19.55 6.86
N GLU A 25 3.28 18.64 7.52
CA GLU A 25 4.61 18.89 8.07
C GLU A 25 5.71 19.03 7.00
N VAL A 26 5.71 18.14 6.00
CA VAL A 26 6.85 18.00 5.07
C VAL A 26 6.46 17.85 3.60
N GLY A 27 5.17 17.67 3.28
CA GLY A 27 4.70 17.34 1.93
C GLY A 27 5.21 15.99 1.42
N LEU A 28 4.79 15.58 0.23
CA LEU A 28 5.18 14.31 -0.42
C LEU A 28 5.01 13.06 0.48
N SER A 29 3.98 13.06 1.30
CA SER A 29 3.52 11.93 2.09
C SER A 29 2.37 11.26 1.34
N ARG A 30 2.62 10.07 0.77
CA ARG A 30 1.67 9.42 -0.15
C ARG A 30 1.21 8.07 0.35
N MET A 31 -0.09 7.83 0.22
CA MET A 31 -0.71 6.53 0.46
C MET A 31 -0.59 5.66 -0.79
N MET A 32 -0.18 4.41 -0.59
CA MET A 32 0.06 3.45 -1.65
C MET A 32 -0.39 2.07 -1.21
N ALA A 33 -0.71 1.21 -2.16
CA ALA A 33 -1.08 -0.16 -1.87
C ALA A 33 -0.61 -1.12 -2.97
N GLY A 34 -0.48 -2.41 -2.61
CA GLY A 34 -0.45 -3.47 -3.61
C GLY A 34 -1.73 -3.42 -4.44
N PHE A 35 -1.67 -3.81 -5.71
CA PHE A 35 -2.81 -3.69 -6.62
C PHE A 35 -3.85 -4.79 -6.33
N ALA A 36 -4.53 -4.71 -5.19
CA ALA A 36 -5.31 -5.77 -4.57
C ALA A 36 -6.84 -5.57 -4.66
N TRP A 37 -7.29 -4.41 -5.16
CA TRP A 37 -8.70 -4.05 -5.30
C TRP A 37 -9.05 -3.74 -6.74
N LYS A 38 -10.32 -3.92 -7.08
CA LYS A 38 -10.85 -3.50 -8.39
C LYS A 38 -10.75 -1.98 -8.51
N TRP A 39 -10.70 -1.51 -9.76
CA TRP A 39 -10.63 -0.08 -10.08
C TRP A 39 -11.98 0.38 -10.62
N GLU A 40 -12.96 0.46 -9.73
CA GLU A 40 -14.34 0.85 -10.03
C GLU A 40 -14.41 2.32 -10.50
N THR A 41 -13.58 3.20 -9.94
CA THR A 41 -13.54 4.64 -10.28
C THR A 41 -13.13 4.92 -11.73
N LYS A 42 -12.52 3.94 -12.41
CA LYS A 42 -12.17 4.02 -13.83
C LYS A 42 -13.43 4.11 -14.71
N ASN A 43 -14.53 3.47 -14.29
CA ASN A 43 -15.78 3.42 -15.04
C ASN A 43 -16.88 4.26 -14.38
N ASN A 44 -16.80 4.49 -13.08
CA ASN A 44 -17.78 5.27 -12.32
C ASN A 44 -17.08 6.26 -11.36
N LYS A 45 -17.07 7.55 -11.71
CA LYS A 45 -16.38 8.58 -10.92
C LYS A 45 -16.94 8.80 -9.51
N ASP A 46 -18.15 8.32 -9.23
CA ASP A 46 -18.79 8.44 -7.92
C ASP A 46 -18.49 7.23 -7.01
N ALA A 47 -17.89 6.17 -7.57
CA ALA A 47 -17.54 4.96 -6.81
C ALA A 47 -16.34 5.16 -5.87
N PHE A 48 -16.08 4.13 -5.09
CA PHE A 48 -14.87 3.95 -4.29
C PHE A 48 -14.25 2.60 -4.62
N ASP A 49 -12.92 2.52 -4.57
CA ASP A 49 -12.18 1.34 -5.01
C ASP A 49 -11.76 0.44 -3.84
N ILE A 50 -11.36 1.08 -2.74
CA ILE A 50 -10.80 0.45 -1.55
C ILE A 50 -11.67 0.86 -0.38
N VAL A 51 -12.16 -0.11 0.39
CA VAL A 51 -12.89 0.15 1.63
C VAL A 51 -12.24 -0.68 2.73
N ILE A 52 -11.70 -0.01 3.73
CA ILE A 52 -11.00 -0.60 4.88
C ILE A 52 -11.63 0.00 6.13
N GLU A 53 -12.12 -0.84 7.05
CA GLU A 53 -12.80 -0.39 8.27
C GLU A 53 -13.95 0.61 8.01
N GLY A 54 -14.63 0.47 6.87
CA GLY A 54 -15.71 1.37 6.44
C GLY A 54 -15.24 2.71 5.86
N ILE A 55 -13.94 2.99 5.85
CA ILE A 55 -13.35 4.20 5.28
C ILE A 55 -13.08 3.98 3.79
N PRO A 56 -13.73 4.75 2.91
CA PRO A 56 -13.55 4.59 1.47
C PRO A 56 -12.32 5.36 0.97
N LYS A 57 -11.62 4.78 0.00
CA LYS A 57 -10.51 5.39 -0.75
C LYS A 57 -10.66 5.11 -2.24
N ARG A 58 -10.00 5.94 -3.04
CA ARG A 58 -9.94 5.83 -4.50
C ARG A 58 -8.50 5.55 -4.92
N TRP A 59 -8.33 4.77 -5.98
CA TRP A 59 -7.06 4.71 -6.70
C TRP A 59 -6.74 6.06 -7.34
N ASN A 60 -5.49 6.22 -7.76
CA ASN A 60 -4.98 7.40 -8.44
C ASN A 60 -5.86 7.83 -9.64
N SER A 61 -6.13 9.12 -9.79
CA SER A 61 -6.93 9.63 -10.92
C SER A 61 -6.13 9.80 -12.22
N THR A 62 -4.81 9.94 -12.12
CA THR A 62 -3.87 10.03 -13.25
C THR A 62 -2.78 8.97 -13.13
N GLN A 63 -2.31 8.46 -14.27
CA GLN A 63 -1.16 7.54 -14.30
C GLN A 63 0.16 8.29 -14.35
N LYS A 64 0.18 9.43 -15.06
CA LYS A 64 1.40 10.23 -15.24
C LYS A 64 1.49 11.26 -14.12
N ASP A 65 2.64 11.29 -13.47
CA ASP A 65 3.01 12.27 -12.45
C ASP A 65 2.00 12.39 -11.31
N TRP A 66 1.38 11.26 -10.95
CA TRP A 66 0.38 11.21 -9.88
C TRP A 66 0.92 11.72 -8.55
N VAL A 67 2.16 11.36 -8.19
CA VAL A 67 2.80 11.76 -6.93
C VAL A 67 2.75 13.27 -6.71
N ASN A 68 2.90 14.06 -7.78
CA ASN A 68 2.90 15.52 -7.74
C ASN A 68 1.53 16.15 -8.02
N SER A 69 0.49 15.34 -8.28
CA SER A 69 -0.84 15.86 -8.56
C SER A 69 -1.50 16.42 -7.29
N ALA A 70 -2.30 17.48 -7.45
CA ALA A 70 -2.90 18.19 -6.32
C ALA A 70 -3.82 17.31 -5.45
N ASN A 71 -4.44 16.27 -6.03
CA ASN A 71 -5.35 15.37 -5.31
C ASN A 71 -4.67 14.08 -4.80
N ALA A 72 -3.35 13.91 -5.02
CA ALA A 72 -2.64 12.68 -4.68
C ALA A 72 -2.76 12.30 -3.20
N VAL A 73 -2.83 13.29 -2.32
CA VAL A 73 -2.97 13.13 -0.87
C VAL A 73 -4.27 12.40 -0.48
N ASN A 74 -5.32 12.49 -1.30
CA ASN A 74 -6.62 11.87 -1.05
C ASN A 74 -6.81 10.53 -1.79
N GLU A 75 -5.81 10.12 -2.57
CA GLU A 75 -5.84 8.95 -3.43
C GLU A 75 -4.81 7.91 -2.97
N VAL A 76 -4.96 6.70 -3.46
CA VAL A 76 -4.01 5.61 -3.24
C VAL A 76 -3.29 5.31 -4.54
N GLY A 77 -1.96 5.38 -4.50
CA GLY A 77 -1.11 4.97 -5.63
C GLY A 77 -0.88 3.46 -5.64
N CYS A 78 -0.49 2.94 -6.80
CA CYS A 78 0.02 1.58 -6.93
C CYS A 78 1.49 1.60 -7.35
N ILE A 79 2.09 0.41 -7.48
CA ILE A 79 3.48 0.27 -7.91
C ILE A 79 3.79 1.03 -9.20
N HIS A 80 2.87 1.04 -10.16
CA HIS A 80 3.05 1.66 -11.48
C HIS A 80 3.09 3.19 -11.44
N THR A 81 2.55 3.81 -10.41
CA THR A 81 2.41 5.28 -10.32
C THR A 81 3.44 5.92 -9.41
N VAL A 82 4.08 5.13 -8.54
CA VAL A 82 5.15 5.61 -7.65
C VAL A 82 6.55 5.19 -8.09
N GLN A 83 6.66 4.23 -9.02
CA GLN A 83 7.97 3.77 -9.48
C GLN A 83 8.81 4.94 -10.02
N GLY A 84 10.01 5.14 -9.45
CA GLY A 84 10.92 6.22 -9.82
C GLY A 84 10.75 7.53 -9.03
N TYR A 85 9.82 7.58 -8.08
CA TYR A 85 9.69 8.69 -7.14
C TYR A 85 10.26 8.32 -5.78
N ASP A 86 10.87 9.30 -5.12
CA ASP A 86 11.17 9.25 -3.69
C ASP A 86 10.14 10.12 -2.95
N LEU A 87 9.66 9.62 -1.82
CA LEU A 87 8.64 10.26 -0.98
C LEU A 87 9.30 10.71 0.32
N ASN A 88 8.73 11.72 0.98
CA ASN A 88 9.15 12.02 2.34
C ASN A 88 8.65 10.91 3.28
N TYR A 89 7.35 10.59 3.22
CA TYR A 89 6.77 9.44 3.90
C TYR A 89 5.99 8.54 2.96
N GLY A 90 6.23 7.23 3.06
CA GLY A 90 5.41 6.21 2.42
C GLY A 90 4.34 5.68 3.38
N PHE A 91 3.07 5.74 2.99
CA PHE A 91 1.98 5.09 3.73
C PHE A 91 1.53 3.87 2.94
N VAL A 92 2.04 2.69 3.30
CA VAL A 92 1.82 1.45 2.54
C VAL A 92 0.72 0.60 3.17
N ILE A 93 -0.31 0.31 2.39
CA ILE A 93 -1.37 -0.64 2.74
C ILE A 93 -0.99 -2.01 2.18
N LEU A 94 -0.75 -2.98 3.06
CA LEU A 94 -0.66 -4.39 2.71
C LEU A 94 -2.08 -4.93 2.56
N GLY A 95 -2.51 -5.05 1.30
CA GLY A 95 -3.87 -5.40 0.92
C GLY A 95 -4.18 -6.90 1.02
N PRO A 96 -5.39 -7.30 0.64
CA PRO A 96 -5.87 -8.69 0.77
C PRO A 96 -5.23 -9.66 -0.25
N ASP A 97 -4.28 -9.20 -1.06
CA ASP A 97 -3.48 -10.02 -1.98
C ASP A 97 -2.23 -10.62 -1.33
N ILE A 98 -1.91 -10.26 -0.08
CA ILE A 98 -0.83 -10.82 0.73
C ILE A 98 -1.33 -11.16 2.13
N TYR A 99 -0.91 -12.30 2.68
CA TYR A 99 -1.33 -12.78 4.00
C TYR A 99 -0.26 -13.68 4.60
N TYR A 100 -0.38 -14.01 5.89
CA TYR A 100 0.48 -14.99 6.54
C TYR A 100 -0.28 -16.30 6.75
N ASP A 101 0.28 -17.40 6.24
CA ASP A 101 -0.28 -18.74 6.39
C ASP A 101 0.35 -19.42 7.60
N SER A 102 -0.35 -19.41 8.73
CA SER A 102 0.11 -20.01 9.98
C SER A 102 0.35 -21.52 9.89
N ASN A 103 -0.27 -22.23 8.93
CA ASN A 103 -0.05 -23.67 8.77
C ASN A 103 1.27 -23.97 8.05
N LYS A 104 1.73 -23.05 7.19
CA LYS A 104 2.97 -23.18 6.42
C LYS A 104 4.13 -22.37 7.00
N ASP A 105 3.86 -21.59 8.04
CA ASP A 105 4.81 -20.65 8.65
C ASP A 105 5.47 -19.72 7.60
N ALA A 106 4.64 -19.19 6.69
CA ALA A 106 5.13 -18.43 5.54
C ALA A 106 4.18 -17.32 5.10
N VAL A 107 4.75 -16.24 4.58
CA VAL A 107 4.01 -15.21 3.85
C VAL A 107 3.60 -15.78 2.50
N ASN A 108 2.30 -15.74 2.20
CA ASN A 108 1.71 -16.20 0.96
C ASN A 108 0.90 -15.09 0.28
N VAL A 109 0.51 -15.35 -0.96
CA VAL A 109 -0.23 -14.38 -1.77
C VAL A 109 -1.58 -14.94 -2.23
N ASN A 110 -2.55 -14.06 -2.38
CA ASN A 110 -3.87 -14.40 -2.88
C ASN A 110 -4.01 -13.93 -4.33
N ARG A 111 -3.85 -14.88 -5.26
CA ARG A 111 -4.00 -14.66 -6.71
C ARG A 111 -5.38 -14.08 -7.06
N ALA A 112 -6.45 -14.40 -6.34
CA ALA A 112 -7.77 -13.86 -6.63
C ALA A 112 -7.84 -12.34 -6.38
N ASN A 113 -7.10 -11.85 -5.38
CA ASN A 113 -7.13 -10.44 -4.97
C ASN A 113 -6.14 -9.57 -5.73
N PHE A 114 -5.01 -10.09 -6.21
CA PHE A 114 -4.14 -9.31 -7.10
C PHE A 114 -4.89 -8.89 -8.38
N LYS A 115 -4.86 -7.63 -8.83
CA LYS A 115 -5.68 -7.13 -9.96
C LYS A 115 -4.88 -6.67 -11.18
N ASP A 116 -3.55 -6.82 -11.16
CA ASP A 116 -2.73 -6.60 -12.35
C ASP A 116 -2.89 -7.76 -13.35
N ALA A 117 -3.77 -7.58 -14.32
CA ALA A 117 -4.05 -8.58 -15.35
C ALA A 117 -2.83 -8.86 -16.25
N VAL A 118 -1.94 -7.90 -16.46
CA VAL A 118 -0.77 -8.06 -17.34
C VAL A 118 0.29 -8.90 -16.63
N ALA A 119 0.61 -8.56 -15.38
CA ALA A 119 1.53 -9.34 -14.56
C ALA A 119 1.02 -10.77 -14.34
N LYS A 120 -0.27 -10.94 -14.05
CA LYS A 120 -0.90 -12.27 -13.86
C LYS A 120 -0.79 -13.19 -15.07
N LYS A 121 -0.93 -12.65 -16.29
CA LYS A 121 -0.90 -13.46 -17.52
C LYS A 121 0.50 -13.97 -17.84
N LYS A 122 1.54 -13.27 -17.37
CA LYS A 122 2.94 -13.59 -17.66
C LYS A 122 3.60 -14.46 -16.58
N ALA A 123 2.98 -14.58 -15.41
CA ALA A 123 3.56 -15.22 -14.24
C ALA A 123 3.05 -16.65 -14.06
N SER A 124 3.97 -17.58 -13.76
CA SER A 124 3.62 -18.82 -13.05
C SER A 124 3.13 -18.51 -11.63
N ASP A 125 2.62 -19.51 -10.89
CA ASP A 125 2.20 -19.29 -9.49
C ASP A 125 3.38 -18.87 -8.59
N ASP A 126 4.54 -19.51 -8.75
CA ASP A 126 5.76 -19.17 -7.99
C ASP A 126 6.28 -17.76 -8.35
N ASP A 127 6.14 -17.36 -9.62
CA ASP A 127 6.51 -16.01 -10.05
C ASP A 127 5.55 -14.96 -9.48
N LEU A 128 4.29 -15.31 -9.28
CA LEU A 128 3.28 -14.37 -8.80
C LEU A 128 3.57 -13.93 -7.37
N GLN A 129 3.98 -14.86 -6.49
CA GLN A 129 4.39 -14.53 -5.13
C GLN A 129 5.57 -13.56 -5.14
N LYS A 130 6.59 -13.83 -5.96
CA LYS A 130 7.76 -12.94 -6.08
C LYS A 130 7.36 -11.56 -6.60
N ILE A 131 6.46 -11.48 -7.58
CA ILE A 131 5.98 -10.21 -8.13
C ILE A 131 5.27 -9.37 -7.05
N ILE A 132 4.34 -9.97 -6.30
CA ILE A 132 3.56 -9.26 -5.28
C ILE A 132 4.46 -8.83 -4.12
N VAL A 133 5.31 -9.72 -3.61
CA VAL A 133 6.26 -9.40 -2.53
C VAL A 133 7.23 -8.30 -2.98
N ASN A 134 7.76 -8.38 -4.21
CA ASN A 134 8.63 -7.35 -4.74
C ASN A 134 7.92 -6.00 -4.92
N ALA A 135 6.64 -5.99 -5.32
CA ALA A 135 5.86 -4.77 -5.37
C ALA A 135 5.78 -4.11 -3.98
N TYR A 136 5.46 -4.88 -2.94
CA TYR A 136 5.44 -4.36 -1.56
C TYR A 136 6.83 -3.86 -1.11
N TYR A 137 7.89 -4.60 -1.39
CA TYR A 137 9.27 -4.15 -1.11
C TYR A 137 9.57 -2.79 -1.76
N VAL A 138 9.22 -2.61 -3.03
CA VAL A 138 9.43 -1.33 -3.72
C VAL A 138 8.61 -0.22 -3.06
N LEU A 139 7.32 -0.46 -2.75
CA LEU A 139 6.46 0.52 -2.09
C LEU A 139 7.02 0.94 -0.72
N MET A 140 7.45 -0.03 0.09
CA MET A 140 7.97 0.19 1.44
C MET A 140 9.30 0.95 1.47
N THR A 141 10.05 0.92 0.37
CA THR A 141 11.36 1.57 0.24
C THR A 141 11.31 2.94 -0.46
N ARG A 142 10.12 3.49 -0.74
CA ARG A 142 9.99 4.83 -1.37
C ARG A 142 10.15 5.99 -0.39
N GLY A 143 9.83 5.79 0.90
CA GLY A 143 9.93 6.85 1.91
C GLY A 143 11.38 7.14 2.30
N MET A 144 11.77 8.41 2.37
CA MET A 144 13.12 8.85 2.79
C MET A 144 13.19 9.19 4.29
N LEU A 145 12.13 9.79 4.84
CA LEU A 145 12.04 10.11 6.27
C LEU A 145 11.40 8.98 7.06
N GLY A 146 10.47 8.25 6.43
CA GLY A 146 9.84 7.09 7.05
C GLY A 146 8.86 6.36 6.15
N THR A 147 8.46 5.18 6.60
CA THR A 147 7.37 4.39 6.02
C THR A 147 6.47 3.88 7.14
N TYR A 148 5.16 4.01 6.96
CA TYR A 148 4.18 3.43 7.86
C TYR A 148 3.36 2.37 7.13
N LEU A 149 3.03 1.31 7.85
CA LEU A 149 2.30 0.18 7.31
C LEU A 149 0.90 0.11 7.92
N TYR A 150 -0.09 -0.17 7.09
CA TYR A 150 -1.36 -0.73 7.54
C TYR A 150 -1.52 -2.12 6.94
N VAL A 151 -1.82 -3.12 7.76
CA VAL A 151 -1.84 -4.53 7.35
C VAL A 151 -3.25 -5.09 7.48
N CYS A 152 -3.88 -5.40 6.34
CA CYS A 152 -5.26 -5.88 6.30
C CYS A 152 -5.43 -7.29 6.89
N ASP A 153 -4.44 -8.17 6.71
CA ASP A 153 -4.49 -9.54 7.23
C ASP A 153 -4.03 -9.58 8.71
N PRO A 154 -4.87 -10.00 9.66
CA PRO A 154 -4.50 -9.99 11.08
C PRO A 154 -3.31 -10.88 11.42
N ALA A 155 -3.19 -12.06 10.79
CA ALA A 155 -2.08 -12.98 11.03
C ALA A 155 -0.76 -12.42 10.50
N LEU A 156 -0.78 -11.77 9.34
CA LEU A 156 0.38 -11.06 8.79
C LEU A 156 0.76 -9.87 9.67
N LYS A 157 -0.23 -9.14 10.20
CA LYS A 157 0.03 -8.04 11.14
C LYS A 157 0.78 -8.57 12.37
N GLU A 158 0.26 -9.61 13.00
CA GLU A 158 0.88 -10.24 14.17
C GLU A 158 2.30 -10.73 13.87
N TYR A 159 2.51 -11.38 12.72
CA TYR A 159 3.83 -11.82 12.29
C TYR A 159 4.81 -10.65 12.12
N LEU A 160 4.40 -9.58 11.43
CA LEU A 160 5.24 -8.41 11.18
C LEU A 160 5.51 -7.60 12.46
N SER A 161 4.57 -7.54 13.40
CA SER A 161 4.74 -6.88 14.70
C SER A 161 5.85 -7.48 15.57
N ARG A 162 6.34 -8.68 15.26
CA ARG A 162 7.53 -9.26 15.90
C ARG A 162 8.83 -8.54 15.50
N TYR A 163 8.83 -7.85 14.37
CA TYR A 163 10.00 -7.21 13.77
C TYR A 163 9.84 -5.70 13.60
N ILE A 164 8.60 -5.21 13.55
CA ILE A 164 8.25 -3.82 13.27
C ILE A 164 7.45 -3.29 14.47
N PRO A 165 7.81 -2.14 15.05
CA PRO A 165 7.06 -1.60 16.17
C PRO A 165 5.65 -1.20 15.74
N ALA A 166 4.66 -1.51 16.58
CA ALA A 166 3.35 -0.89 16.50
C ALA A 166 3.44 0.53 17.07
N ILE A 167 2.72 1.46 16.44
CA ILE A 167 2.72 2.89 16.79
C ILE A 167 1.32 3.44 16.97
#